data_AF-H1S8I4-F1
#
_entry.id   AF-H1S8I4-F1
#
_cell.length_a   1.000
_cell.length_b   1.000
_cell.length_c   1.000
_cell.angle_alpha   90.00
_cell.angle_beta   90.00
_cell.angle_gamma   90.00
#
_symmetry.space_group_name_H-M   'P 1'
#
loop_
_entity.id
_entity.type
_entity.pdbx_description
1 polymer ?
#
loop_
_entity_poly.entity_id
_entity_poly.type
_entity_poly.pdbx_seq_one_letter_code
_entity_poly.pdbx_strand_id
1 'polypeptide(L)'
;MYNYPRYNITAQRAGRDTFLTAHAPSESPLSLAAEKTAQLNALLSVAVENAAGGTFCNLGEETQAHLLSLVAVLAHETLVLSELAAAMDEPEGGSSDG
;
A
#
# COMPACT_ATOMS: atom_id res chain seq x y z
N MET A 1 33.85 10.51 -1.55
CA MET A 1 32.73 9.72 -0.99
C MET A 1 32.71 8.40 -1.75
N TYR A 2 33.05 7.27 -1.13
CA TYR A 2 33.11 5.99 -1.82
C TYR A 2 31.79 5.25 -1.62
N ASN A 3 30.99 5.20 -2.68
CA ASN A 3 29.69 4.55 -2.69
C ASN A 3 29.90 3.13 -3.23
N TYR A 4 29.80 2.12 -2.36
CA TYR A 4 29.90 0.71 -2.75
C TYR A 4 28.53 0.06 -2.56
N PRO A 5 27.61 0.13 -3.54
CA PRO A 5 26.34 -0.57 -3.47
C PRO A 5 26.59 -2.05 -3.79
N ARG A 6 27.10 -2.80 -2.82
CA ARG A 6 27.03 -4.25 -2.84
C ARG A 6 26.08 -4.67 -1.72
N TYR A 7 25.02 -5.40 -2.10
CA TYR A 7 24.04 -6.00 -1.19
C TYR A 7 23.06 -5.03 -0.50
N ASN A 8 22.67 -3.94 -1.17
CA ASN A 8 21.73 -2.96 -0.63
C ASN A 8 22.17 -2.33 0.70
N ILE A 9 23.47 -2.25 0.97
CA ILE A 9 23.99 -1.62 2.19
C ILE A 9 24.76 -0.37 1.78
N THR A 10 24.42 0.78 2.36
CA THR A 10 25.17 2.03 2.23
C THR A 10 25.90 2.31 3.54
N ALA A 11 27.21 2.51 3.46
CA ALA A 11 28.03 2.90 4.59
C ALA A 11 28.41 4.39 4.47
N GLN A 12 28.08 5.19 5.47
CA GLN A 12 28.46 6.60 5.54
C GLN A 12 29.40 6.83 6.72
N ARG A 13 30.56 7.44 6.46
CA ARG A 13 31.52 7.82 7.49
C ARG A 13 31.37 9.30 7.82
N ALA A 14 31.06 9.64 9.07
CA ALA A 14 31.00 11.01 9.56
C ALA A 14 32.00 11.16 10.72
N GLY A 15 33.16 11.75 10.42
CA GLY A 15 34.25 11.85 11.39
C GLY A 15 34.78 10.47 11.81
N ARG A 16 34.67 10.15 13.10
CA ARG A 16 35.11 8.86 13.67
C ARG A 16 34.04 7.77 13.58
N ASP A 17 32.78 8.15 13.35
CA ASP A 17 31.64 7.25 13.36
C ASP A 17 31.34 6.73 11.94
N THR A 18 30.80 5.51 11.88
CA THR A 18 30.41 4.86 10.63
C THR A 18 28.98 4.37 10.77
N PHE A 19 28.09 4.93 9.96
CA PHE A 19 26.68 4.56 9.87
C PHE A 19 26.51 3.54 8.75
N LEU A 20 25.80 2.45 9.05
CA LEU A 20 25.45 1.42 8.08
C LEU A 20 23.93 1.43 7.91
N THR A 21 23.47 1.68 6.69
CA THR A 21 22.05 1.62 6.34
C THR A 21 21.84 0.43 5.41
N ALA A 22 21.01 -0.52 5.83
CA ALA A 22 20.57 -1.63 5.00
C ALA A 22 19.22 -1.28 4.35
N HIS A 23 19.14 -1.41 3.03
CA HIS A 23 17.95 -1.19 2.23
C HIS A 23 17.31 -2.55 1.91
N ALA A 24 16.14 -2.82 2.49
CA ALA A 24 15.34 -3.97 2.07
C ALA A 24 14.39 -3.50 0.96
N PRO A 25 14.19 -4.28 -0.12
CA PRO A 25 13.12 -3.98 -1.07
C PRO A 25 11.77 -4.17 -0.36
N SER A 26 11.16 -3.06 0.07
CA SER A 26 9.80 -3.02 0.59
C SER A 26 8.82 -2.88 -0.58
N GLU A 27 7.68 -3.56 -0.51
CA GLU A 27 6.59 -3.30 -1.45
C GLU A 27 6.20 -1.82 -1.36
N SER A 28 6.07 -1.18 -2.52
CA SER A 28 5.70 0.24 -2.54
C SER A 28 4.26 0.41 -2.04
N PRO A 29 3.92 1.52 -1.35
CA PRO A 29 2.54 1.78 -0.95
C PRO A 29 1.57 1.72 -2.14
N LEU A 30 2.01 2.14 -3.33
CA LEU A 30 1.23 2.05 -4.56
C LEU A 30 0.97 0.61 -4.99
N SER A 31 1.97 -0.27 -4.90
CA SER A 31 1.83 -1.70 -5.20
C SER A 31 0.82 -2.36 -4.25
N LEU A 32 0.89 -2.02 -2.96
CA LEU A 32 -0.06 -2.51 -1.96
C LEU A 32 -1.48 -1.95 -2.20
N ALA A 33 -1.62 -0.68 -2.56
CA ALA A 33 -2.91 -0.08 -2.92
C ALA A 33 -3.56 -0.79 -4.11
N ALA A 34 -2.75 -1.14 -5.12
CA ALA A 34 -3.22 -1.88 -6.30
C ALA A 34 -3.72 -3.29 -5.93
N GLU A 35 -3.02 -3.99 -5.03
CA GLU A 35 -3.46 -5.30 -4.54
C GLU A 35 -4.79 -5.19 -3.77
N LYS A 36 -4.91 -4.22 -2.85
CA LYS A 36 -6.13 -3.99 -2.06
C LYS A 36 -7.31 -3.61 -2.96
N THR A 37 -7.06 -2.81 -3.99
CA THR A 37 -8.06 -2.50 -5.03
C THR A 37 -8.51 -3.76 -5.78
N ALA A 38 -7.59 -4.66 -6.12
CA ALA A 38 -7.92 -5.92 -6.78
C ALA A 38 -8.75 -6.84 -5.88
N GLN A 39 -8.41 -6.94 -4.58
CA GLN A 39 -9.18 -7.68 -3.58
C GLN A 39 -10.59 -7.11 -3.44
N LEU A 40 -10.72 -5.78 -3.34
CA LEU A 40 -12.01 -5.09 -3.30
C LEU A 40 -12.84 -5.36 -4.56
N ASN A 41 -12.23 -5.26 -5.74
CA ASN A 41 -12.92 -5.50 -7.00
C ASN A 41 -13.42 -6.95 -7.11
N ALA A 42 -12.59 -7.93 -6.76
CA ALA A 42 -12.99 -9.33 -6.74
C ALA A 42 -14.16 -9.58 -5.78
N LEU A 43 -14.13 -8.98 -4.58
CA LEU A 43 -15.20 -9.09 -3.60
C LEU A 43 -16.53 -8.50 -4.12
N LEU A 44 -16.48 -7.34 -4.76
CA LEU A 44 -17.64 -6.70 -5.37
C LEU A 44 -18.17 -7.50 -6.57
N SER A 45 -17.31 -8.08 -7.41
CA SER A 45 -17.72 -8.95 -8.50
C SER A 45 -18.46 -10.19 -7.98
N VAL A 46 -17.92 -10.86 -6.96
CA VAL A 46 -18.57 -12.01 -6.32
C VAL A 46 -19.92 -11.60 -5.71
N ALA A 47 -20.00 -10.42 -5.09
CA ALA A 47 -21.26 -9.90 -4.56
C ALA A 47 -22.32 -9.68 -5.66
N VAL A 48 -21.92 -9.08 -6.78
CA VAL A 48 -22.80 -8.82 -7.93
C VAL A 48 -23.26 -10.11 -8.59
N GLU A 49 -22.37 -11.08 -8.78
CA GLU A 49 -22.72 -12.40 -9.35
C GLU A 49 -23.72 -13.15 -8.47
N ASN A 50 -23.50 -13.12 -7.15
CA ASN A 50 -24.46 -13.64 -6.19
C ASN A 50 -25.80 -12.88 -6.24
N ALA A 51 -25.79 -11.58 -6.49
CA ALA A 51 -27.02 -10.77 -6.57
C ALA A 51 -27.80 -11.03 -7.85
N ALA A 52 -27.11 -11.18 -8.98
CA ALA A 52 -27.70 -11.50 -10.27
C ALA A 52 -28.33 -12.90 -10.29
N GLY A 53 -27.79 -13.84 -9.51
CA GLY A 53 -28.42 -15.14 -9.23
C GLY A 53 -29.63 -15.06 -8.29
N GLY A 54 -30.01 -13.88 -7.80
CA GLY A 54 -31.06 -13.67 -6.79
C GLY A 54 -30.63 -14.03 -5.36
N THR A 55 -29.37 -14.39 -5.16
CA THR A 55 -28.86 -15.02 -3.93
C THR A 55 -28.19 -14.04 -2.98
N PHE A 56 -27.81 -12.83 -3.40
CA PHE A 56 -27.17 -11.89 -2.48
C PHE A 56 -28.11 -11.48 -1.36
N CYS A 57 -29.40 -11.23 -1.66
CA CYS A 57 -30.44 -11.04 -0.65
C CYS A 57 -30.78 -12.31 0.14
N ASN A 58 -30.39 -13.50 -0.36
CA ASN A 58 -30.51 -14.78 0.34
C ASN A 58 -29.27 -15.14 1.17
N LEU A 59 -28.18 -14.35 1.09
CA LEU A 59 -27.09 -14.43 2.05
C LEU A 59 -27.65 -14.02 3.42
N GLY A 60 -27.35 -14.79 4.46
CA GLY A 60 -27.74 -14.41 5.83
C GLY A 60 -27.26 -13.01 6.16
N GLU A 61 -28.05 -12.26 6.94
CA GLU A 61 -27.75 -10.87 7.33
C GLU A 61 -26.33 -10.72 7.92
N GLU A 62 -25.87 -11.71 8.68
CA GLU A 62 -24.52 -11.76 9.23
C GLU A 62 -23.44 -11.78 8.13
N THR A 63 -23.63 -12.60 7.10
CA THR A 63 -22.70 -12.70 5.95
C THR A 63 -22.68 -11.41 5.15
N GLN A 64 -23.85 -10.79 4.92
CA GLN A 64 -23.92 -9.49 4.24
C GLN A 64 -23.22 -8.40 5.04
N ALA A 65 -23.47 -8.33 6.35
CA ALA A 65 -22.81 -7.37 7.24
C ALA A 65 -21.29 -7.56 7.27
N HIS A 66 -20.82 -8.81 7.29
CA HIS A 66 -19.39 -9.11 7.25
C HIS A 66 -18.74 -8.70 5.92
N LEU A 67 -19.40 -8.95 4.79
CA LEU A 67 -18.93 -8.52 3.48
C LEU A 67 -18.86 -6.99 3.37
N LEU A 68 -19.87 -6.27 3.84
CA LEU A 68 -19.87 -4.81 3.87
C LEU A 68 -18.76 -4.26 4.77
N SER A 69 -18.54 -4.87 5.93
CA SER A 69 -17.43 -4.52 6.81
C SER A 69 -16.08 -4.74 6.13
N LEU A 70 -15.90 -5.85 5.41
CA LEU A 70 -14.66 -6.16 4.70
C LEU A 70 -14.40 -5.18 3.54
N VAL A 71 -15.44 -4.85 2.77
CA VAL A 71 -15.40 -3.82 1.72
C VAL A 71 -14.94 -2.47 2.30
N ALA A 72 -15.52 -2.06 3.43
CA ALA A 72 -15.17 -0.79 4.06
C ALA A 72 -13.70 -0.75 4.51
N VAL A 73 -13.19 -1.85 5.08
CA VAL A 73 -11.78 -1.96 5.48
C VAL A 73 -10.85 -1.90 4.27
N LEU A 74 -11.11 -2.68 3.22
CA LEU A 74 -10.28 -2.71 2.01
C LEU A 74 -10.26 -1.35 1.28
N ALA A 75 -11.40 -0.67 1.23
CA ALA A 75 -11.49 0.67 0.65
C ALA A 75 -10.66 1.68 1.46
N HIS A 76 -10.74 1.61 2.80
CA HIS A 76 -9.95 2.49 3.66
C HIS A 76 -8.44 2.22 3.54
N GLU A 77 -8.01 0.96 3.55
CA GLU A 77 -6.60 0.59 3.35
C GLU A 77 -6.06 1.09 2.01
N THR A 78 -6.84 0.92 0.94
CA THR A 78 -6.48 1.41 -0.41
C THR A 78 -6.28 2.92 -0.41
N LEU A 79 -7.17 3.66 0.26
CA LEU A 79 -7.14 5.11 0.31
C LEU A 79 -5.88 5.60 1.06
N VAL A 80 -5.63 5.06 2.26
CA VAL A 80 -4.43 5.38 3.07
C VAL A 80 -3.14 5.08 2.31
N LEU A 81 -3.07 3.93 1.63
CA LEU A 81 -1.89 3.55 0.85
C LEU A 81 -1.67 4.45 -0.37
N SER A 82 -2.76 4.93 -0.99
CA SER A 82 -2.70 5.88 -2.12
C SER A 82 -2.27 7.27 -1.66
N GLU A 83 -2.75 7.74 -0.51
CA GLU A 83 -2.30 8.99 0.11
C GLU A 83 -0.82 8.93 0.50
N LEU A 84 -0.38 7.82 1.09
CA LEU A 84 1.03 7.61 1.43
C LEU A 84 1.92 7.59 0.18
N ALA A 85 1.48 6.93 -0.90
CA ALA A 85 2.19 6.97 -2.18
C ALA A 85 2.32 8.39 -2.72
N ALA A 86 1.24 9.19 -2.69
CA ALA A 86 1.26 10.57 -3.15
C ALA A 86 2.20 11.45 -2.32
N ALA A 87 2.24 11.27 -0.99
CA ALA A 87 3.14 12.00 -0.10
C ALA A 87 4.62 11.63 -0.29
N MET A 88 4.91 10.41 -0.76
CA MET A 88 6.27 9.95 -1.06
C MET A 88 6.79 10.44 -2.42
N ASP A 89 5.89 10.78 -3.35
CA ASP A 89 6.21 11.33 -4.67
C ASP A 89 6.37 12.87 -4.66
N GLU A 90 6.01 13.56 -3.57
CA GLU A 90 6.29 14.98 -3.43
C GLU A 90 7.81 15.21 -3.30
N PRO A 91 8.46 15.89 -4.26
CA PRO A 91 9.87 16.20 -4.12
C PRO A 91 10.02 17.15 -2.94
N GLU A 92 10.86 16.78 -1.96
CA GLU A 92 11.29 17.72 -0.93
C GLU A 92 11.72 19.02 -1.62
N GLY A 93 11.02 20.11 -1.28
CA GLY A 93 11.18 21.40 -1.90
C GLY A 93 12.66 21.77 -1.99
N GLY A 94 13.08 22.14 -3.20
CA GLY A 94 14.42 22.63 -3.47
C GLY A 94 14.78 23.73 -2.49
N SER A 95 15.69 23.42 -1.57
CA SER A 95 16.52 24.44 -0.93
C SER A 95 17.48 24.97 -1.99
N SER A 96 16.97 25.88 -2.81
CA SER A 96 17.79 26.84 -3.56
C SER A 96 18.30 27.84 -2.55
N ASP A 97 19.49 27.61 -2.00
CA ASP A 97 20.20 28.60 -1.21
C ASP A 97 21.30 29.24 -2.06
N GLY A 98 21.16 30.56 -2.25
CA GLY A 98 22.19 31.58 -2.52
C GLY A 98 23.21 31.36 -3.63
#